data_AF-A0A7W0Q2J9-F1
#
_entry.id   AF-A0A7W0Q2J9-F1
#
_cell.length_a   1.000
_cell.length_b   1.000
_cell.length_c   1.000
_cell.angle_alpha   90.00
_cell.angle_beta   90.00
_cell.angle_gamma   90.00
#
_symmetry.space_group_name_H-M   'P 1'
#
loop_
_entity.id
_entity.type
_entity.pdbx_description
1 polymer ?
#
loop_
_entity_poly.entity_id
_entity_poly.type
_entity_poly.pdbx_seq_one_letter_code
_entity_poly.pdbx_strand_id
1 'polypeptide(L)'
;MGSSRVRRARNVPLWTAIAATIVATTLAVVHARVVPLPGMASLEGLSIDARFRMRGARAPGTDRIVIVALDDDTRVEAPEVFQTRRGYARLFDALTAYDPKVVAVDLLFGSREEILPAELAERVRAANATPPADPALAALIAAIAEELRGDEVLAEALGRSKRVVLGAYFVQGAAVANAKEPAGFAVAGL
;
A
#
# COMPACT_ATOMS: atom_id res chain seq x y z
N MET A 1 63.07 -17.51 -45.62
CA MET A 1 62.15 -16.47 -45.08
C MET A 1 60.73 -16.95 -45.24
N GLY A 2 60.13 -17.56 -44.21
CA GLY A 2 58.73 -17.97 -44.20
C GLY A 2 58.08 -17.41 -42.95
N SER A 3 57.32 -16.31 -43.10
CA SER A 3 56.60 -15.70 -41.98
C SER A 3 55.30 -16.46 -41.76
N SER A 4 55.25 -17.24 -40.67
CA SER A 4 54.04 -17.90 -40.21
C SER A 4 53.13 -16.88 -39.53
N ARG A 5 52.14 -16.37 -40.27
CA ARG A 5 51.06 -15.57 -39.67
C ARG A 5 50.23 -16.48 -38.77
N VAL A 6 50.47 -16.40 -37.46
CA VAL A 6 49.58 -16.96 -36.45
C VAL A 6 48.23 -16.24 -36.58
N ARG A 7 47.24 -16.91 -37.18
CA ARG A 7 45.85 -16.44 -37.15
C ARG A 7 45.41 -16.46 -35.70
N ARG A 8 45.25 -15.28 -35.09
CA ARG A 8 44.56 -15.12 -33.79
C ARG A 8 43.21 -15.81 -33.90
N ALA A 9 43.04 -16.92 -33.18
CA ALA A 9 41.74 -17.53 -33.00
C ALA A 9 40.82 -16.45 -32.39
N ARG A 10 39.71 -16.15 -33.06
CA ARG A 10 38.72 -15.20 -32.53
C ARG A 10 38.25 -15.73 -31.19
N ASN A 11 38.34 -14.91 -30.14
CA ASN A 11 37.78 -15.21 -28.82
C ASN A 11 36.25 -15.08 -28.89
N VAL A 12 35.60 -15.99 -29.62
CA VAL A 12 34.14 -16.05 -29.78
C VAL A 12 33.41 -16.02 -28.42
N PRO A 13 33.89 -16.69 -27.35
CA PRO A 13 33.26 -16.59 -26.03
C PRO A 13 33.25 -15.17 -25.45
N LEU A 14 34.31 -14.39 -25.68
CA LEU A 14 34.39 -13.01 -25.19
C LEU A 14 33.43 -12.09 -25.96
N TRP A 15 33.42 -12.20 -27.29
CA TRP A 15 32.55 -11.37 -28.12
C TRP A 15 31.06 -11.68 -27.91
N THR A 16 30.72 -12.95 -27.69
CA THR A 16 29.35 -13.35 -27.35
C THR A 16 28.94 -12.81 -25.98
N ALA A 17 29.83 -12.87 -24.97
CA ALA A 17 29.57 -12.27 -23.67
C ALA A 17 29.37 -10.75 -23.76
N ILE A 18 30.25 -10.04 -24.48
CA ILE A 18 30.13 -8.59 -24.69
C ILE A 18 28.80 -8.24 -25.36
N ALA A 19 28.45 -8.94 -26.44
CA ALA A 19 27.20 -8.71 -27.16
C ALA A 19 25.98 -8.96 -26.25
N ALA A 20 25.99 -10.06 -25.48
CA ALA A 20 24.92 -10.37 -24.54
C ALA A 20 24.80 -9.32 -23.44
N THR A 21 25.91 -8.83 -22.89
CA THR A 21 25.91 -7.77 -21.87
C THR A 21 25.35 -6.46 -22.42
N ILE A 22 25.75 -6.07 -23.64
CA ILE A 22 25.23 -4.86 -24.30
C ILE A 22 23.71 -4.97 -24.47
N VAL A 23 23.23 -6.11 -24.98
CA VAL A 23 21.79 -6.35 -25.16
C VAL A 23 21.06 -6.28 -23.82
N ALA A 24 21.52 -7.01 -22.80
CA ALA A 24 20.88 -7.03 -21.48
C ALA A 24 20.85 -5.63 -20.84
N THR A 25 21.95 -4.88 -20.91
CA THR A 25 22.05 -3.52 -20.37
C THR A 25 21.11 -2.57 -21.10
N THR A 26 21.06 -2.67 -22.43
CA THR A 26 20.17 -1.83 -23.25
C THR A 26 18.71 -2.11 -22.91
N LEU A 27 18.31 -3.38 -22.80
CA LEU A 27 16.96 -3.77 -22.41
C LEU A 27 16.60 -3.26 -21.00
N ALA A 28 17.51 -3.36 -20.04
CA ALA A 28 17.32 -2.85 -18.69
C ALA A 28 17.14 -1.31 -18.67
N VAL A 29 17.96 -0.58 -19.42
CA VAL A 29 17.87 0.90 -19.52
C VAL A 29 16.56 1.30 -20.19
N VAL A 30 16.17 0.63 -21.28
CA VAL A 30 14.89 0.89 -21.97
C VAL A 30 13.71 0.62 -21.05
N HIS A 31 13.71 -0.52 -20.35
CA HIS A 31 12.67 -0.88 -19.38
C HIS A 31 12.53 0.15 -18.26
N ALA A 32 13.66 0.63 -17.73
CA ALA A 32 13.66 1.55 -16.60
C ALA A 32 13.39 3.01 -16.96
N ARG A 33 13.67 3.44 -18.19
CA ARG A 33 13.69 4.89 -18.55
C ARG A 33 12.80 5.28 -19.71
N VAL A 34 12.40 4.35 -20.57
CA VAL A 34 11.70 4.67 -21.82
C VAL A 34 10.31 4.04 -21.84
N VAL A 35 10.23 2.72 -21.70
CA VAL A 35 8.96 1.99 -21.77
C VAL A 35 9.07 0.69 -20.98
N PRO A 36 8.09 0.36 -20.12
CA PRO A 36 8.07 -0.92 -19.43
C PRO A 36 7.92 -2.05 -20.44
N LEU A 37 9.02 -2.78 -20.67
CA LEU A 37 9.01 -3.99 -21.48
C LEU A 37 8.08 -5.07 -20.87
N PRO A 38 7.15 -5.65 -21.64
CA PRO A 38 6.25 -6.68 -21.16
C PRO A 38 7.03 -7.94 -20.73
N GLY A 39 6.62 -8.55 -19.63
CA GLY A 39 7.22 -9.78 -19.09
C GLY A 39 8.49 -9.60 -18.24
N MET A 40 9.13 -8.41 -18.24
CA MET A 40 10.28 -8.15 -17.35
C MET A 40 9.91 -8.28 -15.87
N ALA A 41 8.76 -7.72 -15.47
CA ALA A 41 8.23 -7.86 -14.11
C ALA A 41 7.91 -9.33 -13.76
N SER A 42 7.38 -10.10 -14.72
CA SER A 42 7.11 -11.52 -14.52
C SER A 42 8.40 -12.33 -14.36
N LEU A 43 9.45 -12.02 -15.12
CA LEU A 43 10.76 -12.66 -14.97
C LEU A 43 11.39 -12.35 -13.61
N GLU A 44 11.26 -11.11 -13.14
CA GLU A 44 11.67 -10.73 -11.80
C GLU A 44 10.93 -11.54 -10.73
N GLY A 45 9.59 -11.57 -10.79
CA GLY A 45 8.75 -12.36 -9.88
C GLY A 45 9.13 -13.85 -9.87
N LEU A 46 9.26 -14.46 -11.05
CA LEU A 46 9.69 -15.86 -11.19
C LEU A 46 11.08 -16.11 -10.58
N SER A 47 12.00 -15.16 -10.73
CA SER A 47 13.34 -15.27 -10.15
C SER A 47 13.32 -15.17 -8.62
N ILE A 48 12.47 -14.30 -8.07
CA ILE A 48 12.25 -14.15 -6.62
C ILE A 48 11.62 -15.43 -6.05
N ASP A 49 10.58 -15.95 -6.70
CA ASP A 49 9.91 -17.19 -6.30
C ASP A 49 10.85 -18.39 -6.37
N ALA A 50 11.67 -18.47 -7.42
CA ALA A 50 12.70 -19.51 -7.53
C ALA A 50 13.68 -19.44 -6.35
N ARG A 51 14.13 -18.23 -5.96
CA ARG A 51 15.01 -18.05 -4.79
C ARG A 51 14.33 -18.48 -3.50
N PHE A 52 13.06 -18.15 -3.29
CA PHE A 52 12.32 -18.58 -2.10
C PHE A 52 12.11 -20.09 -2.06
N ARG A 53 11.76 -20.71 -3.20
CA ARG A 53 11.63 -22.17 -3.31
C ARG A 53 12.96 -22.88 -3.07
N MET A 54 14.06 -22.40 -3.66
CA MET A 54 15.40 -22.96 -3.45
C MET A 54 15.88 -22.81 -2.00
N ARG A 55 15.56 -21.69 -1.35
CA ARG A 55 15.86 -21.47 0.07
C ARG A 55 15.08 -22.42 0.99
N GLY A 56 13.89 -22.83 0.57
CA GLY A 56 12.97 -23.64 1.35
C GLY A 56 12.20 -22.84 2.42
N ALA A 57 11.23 -23.51 3.03
CA ALA A 57 10.48 -22.98 4.17
C ALA A 57 11.43 -22.81 5.37
N ARG A 58 11.28 -21.72 6.10
CA ARG A 58 12.00 -21.47 7.35
C ARG A 58 10.99 -21.27 8.45
N ALA A 59 11.22 -21.93 9.59
CA ALA A 59 10.47 -21.64 10.79
C ALA A 59 10.67 -20.15 11.16
N PRO A 60 9.63 -19.49 11.69
CA PRO A 60 9.80 -18.15 12.23
C PRO A 60 10.86 -18.16 13.33
N GLY A 61 11.66 -17.10 13.39
CA GLY A 61 12.71 -16.98 14.41
C GLY A 61 12.17 -16.89 15.84
N THR A 62 10.87 -16.57 15.99
CA THR A 62 10.15 -16.53 17.26
C THR A 62 8.65 -16.72 17.00
N ASP A 63 7.96 -17.31 17.97
CA ASP A 63 6.50 -17.46 18.07
C ASP A 63 5.79 -16.24 18.68
N ARG A 64 6.55 -15.25 19.17
CA ARG A 64 6.02 -14.06 19.85
C ARG A 64 5.56 -12.96 18.91
N ILE A 65 5.86 -13.09 17.62
CA ILE A 65 5.54 -12.09 16.59
C ILE A 65 4.60 -12.75 15.60
N VAL A 66 3.43 -12.15 15.41
CA VAL A 66 2.45 -12.56 14.41
C VAL A 66 2.38 -11.47 13.36
N ILE A 67 2.49 -11.86 12.10
CA ILE A 67 2.23 -10.98 10.96
C ILE A 67 0.80 -11.23 10.52
N VAL A 68 -0.04 -10.21 10.62
CA VAL A 68 -1.39 -10.23 10.08
C VAL A 68 -1.33 -9.53 8.73
N ALA A 69 -1.35 -10.32 7.66
CA ALA A 69 -1.42 -9.81 6.30
C ALA A 69 -2.88 -9.67 5.89
N LEU A 70 -3.20 -8.58 5.19
CA LEU A 70 -4.48 -8.38 4.55
C LEU A 70 -4.26 -8.55 3.05
N ASP A 71 -4.91 -9.53 2.45
CA ASP A 71 -4.72 -9.92 1.05
C ASP A 71 -6.00 -9.70 0.22
N ASP A 72 -5.96 -10.16 -1.03
CA ASP A 72 -7.08 -10.02 -1.96
C ASP A 72 -8.32 -10.80 -1.51
N ASP A 73 -8.13 -11.96 -0.88
CA ASP A 73 -9.24 -12.75 -0.33
C ASP A 73 -9.89 -11.99 0.83
N THR A 74 -9.08 -11.44 1.74
CA THR A 74 -9.58 -10.56 2.82
C THR A 74 -10.32 -9.35 2.26
N ARG A 75 -9.84 -8.78 1.15
CA ARG A 75 -10.48 -7.62 0.51
C ARG A 75 -11.83 -7.96 -0.10
N VAL A 76 -12.02 -9.18 -0.57
CA VAL A 76 -13.31 -9.67 -1.11
C VAL A 76 -14.27 -10.03 0.03
N GLU A 77 -13.77 -10.71 1.07
CA GLU A 77 -14.60 -11.22 2.17
C GLU A 77 -14.97 -10.14 3.20
N ALA A 78 -14.08 -9.18 3.45
CA ALA A 78 -14.24 -8.12 4.44
C ALA A 78 -13.82 -6.75 3.85
N PRO A 79 -14.52 -6.26 2.81
CA PRO A 79 -14.14 -5.05 2.07
C PRO A 79 -14.05 -3.80 2.95
N GLU A 80 -14.86 -3.73 4.02
CA GLU A 80 -14.86 -2.64 4.99
C GLU A 80 -13.48 -2.33 5.60
N VAL A 81 -12.63 -3.36 5.81
CA VAL A 81 -11.35 -3.29 6.52
C VAL A 81 -10.34 -2.52 5.68
N PHE A 82 -10.53 -2.52 4.35
CA PHE A 82 -9.69 -1.78 3.42
C PHE A 82 -10.27 -0.41 3.07
N GLN A 83 -11.59 -0.29 3.06
CA GLN A 83 -12.28 0.86 2.48
C GLN A 83 -12.62 1.94 3.51
N THR A 84 -12.81 1.56 4.79
CA THR A 84 -13.32 2.49 5.81
C THR A 84 -12.49 2.51 7.07
N ARG A 85 -12.42 3.68 7.72
CA ARG A 85 -11.79 3.86 9.04
C ARG A 85 -12.53 3.09 10.11
N ARG A 86 -13.85 2.93 9.99
CA ARG A 86 -14.66 2.06 10.88
C ARG A 86 -14.24 0.59 10.75
N GLY A 87 -13.93 0.12 9.55
CA GLY A 87 -13.39 -1.24 9.33
C GLY A 87 -12.02 -1.42 10.00
N TYR A 88 -11.11 -0.46 9.84
CA TYR A 88 -9.83 -0.46 10.55
C TYR A 88 -10.01 -0.40 12.08
N ALA A 89 -10.96 0.38 12.59
CA ALA A 89 -11.26 0.45 14.01
C ALA A 89 -11.66 -0.94 14.56
N ARG A 90 -12.54 -1.66 13.85
CA ARG A 90 -12.93 -3.03 14.20
C ARG A 90 -11.74 -3.99 14.16
N LEU A 91 -10.89 -3.88 13.13
CA LEU A 91 -9.66 -4.69 13.05
C LEU A 91 -8.77 -4.45 14.27
N PHE A 92 -8.51 -3.19 14.63
CA PHE A 92 -7.64 -2.89 15.77
C PHE A 92 -8.24 -3.27 17.12
N ASP A 93 -9.56 -3.11 17.30
CA ASP A 93 -10.25 -3.61 18.49
C ASP A 93 -10.11 -5.15 18.59
N ALA A 94 -10.29 -5.87 17.49
CA ALA A 94 -10.12 -7.33 17.44
C ALA A 94 -8.67 -7.77 17.72
N LEU A 95 -7.68 -7.10 17.12
CA LEU A 95 -6.26 -7.37 17.40
C LEU A 95 -5.89 -7.07 18.85
N THR A 96 -6.42 -5.98 19.41
CA THR A 96 -6.17 -5.58 20.80
C THR A 96 -6.78 -6.58 21.79
N ALA A 97 -7.89 -7.24 21.44
CA ALA A 97 -8.53 -8.25 22.28
C ALA A 97 -7.65 -9.48 22.56
N TYR A 98 -6.64 -9.75 21.72
CA TYR A 98 -5.63 -10.79 21.97
C TYR A 98 -4.54 -10.38 22.99
N ASP A 99 -4.69 -9.23 23.62
CA ASP A 99 -3.77 -8.67 24.61
C ASP A 99 -2.30 -8.51 24.15
N PRO A 100 -2.01 -8.08 22.90
CA PRO A 100 -0.63 -7.97 22.45
C PRO A 100 0.10 -6.84 23.19
N LYS A 101 1.43 -6.97 23.34
CA LYS A 101 2.27 -5.90 23.90
C LYS A 101 2.29 -4.65 23.03
N VAL A 102 2.27 -4.83 21.71
CA VAL A 102 2.28 -3.76 20.70
C VAL A 102 1.64 -4.27 19.41
N VAL A 103 0.93 -3.40 18.70
CA VAL A 103 0.44 -3.61 17.33
C VAL A 103 1.15 -2.59 16.45
N ALA A 104 2.16 -3.03 15.70
CA ALA A 104 2.84 -2.18 14.72
C ALA A 104 2.11 -2.28 13.38
N VAL A 105 1.79 -1.14 12.79
CA VAL A 105 1.01 -1.08 11.55
C VAL A 105 1.87 -0.53 10.42
N ASP A 106 2.03 -1.32 9.36
CA ASP A 106 2.62 -0.86 8.09
C ASP A 106 1.54 -0.24 7.20
N LEU A 107 0.98 0.87 7.70
CA LEU A 107 -0.06 1.65 7.03
C LEU A 107 0.05 3.10 7.49
N LEU A 108 -0.28 4.01 6.57
CA LEU A 108 -0.40 5.43 6.86
C LEU A 108 -1.81 5.93 6.52
N PHE A 109 -2.40 6.69 7.45
CA PHE A 109 -3.55 7.53 7.18
C PHE A 109 -3.08 8.96 6.84
N GLY A 110 -2.79 9.18 5.55
CA GLY A 110 -2.25 10.46 5.06
C GLY A 110 -3.30 11.55 4.84
N SER A 111 -4.56 11.16 4.71
CA SER A 111 -5.70 12.03 4.43
C SER A 111 -6.90 11.64 5.30
N ARG A 112 -7.83 12.59 5.43
CA ARG A 112 -9.14 12.34 6.04
C ARG A 112 -9.91 11.31 5.23
N GLU A 113 -10.78 10.57 5.90
CA GLU A 113 -11.70 9.69 5.19
C GLU A 113 -12.75 10.50 4.43
N GLU A 114 -12.91 10.21 3.14
CA GLU A 114 -13.88 10.85 2.26
C GLU A 114 -14.90 9.83 1.75
N ILE A 115 -16.03 9.72 2.46
CA ILE A 115 -17.19 8.88 2.03
C ILE A 115 -18.10 9.67 1.10
N LEU A 116 -18.25 10.97 1.35
CA LEU A 116 -19.02 11.91 0.52
C LEU A 116 -18.13 13.11 0.15
N PRO A 117 -18.39 13.78 -0.98
CA PRO A 117 -17.77 15.06 -1.28
C PRO A 117 -17.95 16.05 -0.12
N ALA A 118 -16.93 16.84 0.18
CA ALA A 118 -16.89 17.71 1.37
C ALA A 118 -18.15 18.60 1.53
N GLU A 119 -18.64 19.21 0.45
CA GLU A 119 -19.85 20.02 0.48
C GLU A 119 -21.09 19.22 0.90
N LEU A 120 -21.22 17.98 0.41
CA LEU A 120 -22.34 17.11 0.76
C LEU A 120 -22.22 16.60 2.20
N ALA A 121 -21.01 16.25 2.65
CA ALA A 121 -20.75 15.88 4.03
C ALA A 121 -21.15 17.00 5.00
N GLU A 122 -20.80 18.26 4.70
CA GLU A 122 -21.20 19.41 5.52
C GLU A 122 -22.71 19.63 5.51
N ARG A 123 -23.39 19.44 4.37
CA ARG A 123 -24.85 19.52 4.30
C ARG A 123 -25.53 18.45 5.16
N VAL A 124 -25.01 17.22 5.16
CA VAL A 124 -25.52 16.14 6.02
C VAL A 124 -25.30 16.48 7.49
N ARG A 125 -24.11 16.97 7.87
CA ARG A 125 -23.81 17.39 9.26
C ARG A 125 -24.73 18.53 9.73
N ALA A 126 -24.94 19.54 8.90
CA ALA A 126 -25.85 20.65 9.20
C ALA A 126 -27.30 20.18 9.36
N ALA A 127 -27.76 19.29 8.47
CA ALA A 127 -29.10 18.72 8.55
C ALA A 127 -29.27 17.78 9.77
N ASN A 128 -28.20 17.13 10.22
CA ASN A 128 -28.24 16.33 11.45
C ASN A 128 -28.26 17.21 12.70
N ALA A 129 -27.60 18.37 12.67
CA ALA A 129 -27.63 19.34 13.77
C ALA A 129 -28.99 20.04 13.91
N THR A 130 -29.73 20.18 12.80
CA THR A 130 -31.13 20.66 12.79
C THR A 130 -32.01 19.64 12.06
N PRO A 131 -32.40 18.55 12.74
CA PRO A 131 -33.12 17.45 12.12
C PRO A 131 -34.43 17.90 11.46
N PRO A 132 -34.81 17.33 10.31
CA PRO A 132 -36.10 17.59 9.69
C PRO A 132 -37.25 17.07 10.58
N ALA A 133 -38.43 17.66 10.40
CA ALA A 133 -39.62 17.29 11.16
C ALA A 133 -40.09 15.85 10.86
N ASP A 134 -39.81 15.33 9.67
CA ASP A 134 -40.08 13.93 9.31
C ASP A 134 -39.13 12.99 10.08
N PRO A 135 -39.63 12.14 10.99
CA PRO A 135 -38.79 11.25 11.79
C PRO A 135 -38.02 10.23 10.96
N ALA A 136 -38.57 9.75 9.84
CA ALA A 136 -37.89 8.77 9.00
C ALA A 136 -36.69 9.41 8.29
N LEU A 137 -36.87 10.64 7.80
CA LEU A 137 -35.79 11.40 7.18
C LEU A 137 -34.73 11.81 8.22
N ALA A 138 -35.14 12.20 9.43
CA ALA A 138 -34.21 12.53 10.51
C ALA A 138 -33.35 11.32 10.90
N ALA A 139 -33.95 10.13 11.01
CA ALA A 139 -33.22 8.89 11.30
C ALA A 139 -32.22 8.54 10.19
N LEU A 140 -32.61 8.70 8.91
CA LEU A 140 -31.72 8.48 7.78
C LEU A 140 -30.52 9.44 7.79
N ILE A 141 -30.76 10.74 8.02
CA ILE A 141 -29.69 11.75 8.09
C ILE A 141 -28.74 11.45 9.25
N ALA A 142 -29.27 11.06 10.42
CA ALA A 142 -28.46 10.67 11.56
C ALA A 142 -27.59 9.45 11.25
N ALA A 143 -28.15 8.43 10.57
CA ALA A 143 -27.37 7.25 10.16
C ALA A 143 -26.23 7.62 9.20
N ILE A 144 -26.49 8.46 8.20
CA ILE A 144 -25.45 8.91 7.27
C ILE A 144 -24.40 9.75 8.01
N ALA A 145 -24.83 10.67 8.89
CA ALA A 145 -23.91 11.49 9.67
C ALA A 145 -23.00 10.64 10.58
N GLU A 146 -23.50 9.53 11.13
CA GLU A 146 -22.70 8.57 11.88
C GLU A 146 -21.70 7.81 11.01
N GLU A 147 -22.05 7.44 9.78
CA GLU A 147 -21.10 6.82 8.84
C GLU A 147 -19.94 7.78 8.50
N LEU A 148 -20.20 9.10 8.42
CA LEU A 148 -19.16 10.12 8.16
C LEU A 148 -18.17 10.35 9.30
N ARG A 149 -18.32 9.67 10.44
CA ARG A 149 -17.46 9.81 11.63
C ARG A 149 -16.35 8.76 11.74
N GLY A 150 -15.93 8.17 10.62
CA GLY A 150 -15.02 7.03 10.68
C GLY A 150 -13.64 7.38 11.22
N ASP A 151 -13.09 8.55 10.91
CA ASP A 151 -11.81 9.02 11.49
C ASP A 151 -11.90 9.15 13.02
N GLU A 152 -13.00 9.68 13.57
CA GLU A 152 -13.24 9.78 15.01
C GLU A 152 -13.35 8.39 15.65
N VAL A 153 -14.11 7.48 15.03
CA VAL A 153 -14.28 6.10 15.51
C VAL A 153 -12.94 5.37 15.54
N LEU A 154 -12.09 5.56 14.51
CA LEU A 154 -10.75 4.99 14.49
C LEU A 154 -9.87 5.60 15.59
N ALA A 155 -9.86 6.92 15.73
CA ALA A 155 -9.07 7.60 16.76
C ALA A 155 -9.45 7.12 18.17
N GLU A 156 -10.74 6.93 18.43
CA GLU A 156 -11.24 6.37 19.69
C GLU A 156 -10.78 4.93 19.91
N ALA A 157 -10.86 4.06 18.89
CA ALA A 157 -10.39 2.67 18.98
C ALA A 157 -8.89 2.59 19.31
N LEU A 158 -8.07 3.39 18.61
CA LEU A 158 -6.63 3.48 18.87
C LEU A 158 -6.36 4.02 20.28
N GLY A 159 -7.11 5.05 20.71
CA GLY A 159 -7.01 5.65 22.04
C GLY A 159 -7.41 4.71 23.17
N ARG A 160 -8.39 3.83 22.96
CA ARG A 160 -8.77 2.74 23.88
C ARG A 160 -7.65 1.71 24.01
N SER A 161 -7.07 1.29 22.88
CA SER A 161 -6.04 0.25 22.84
C SER A 161 -4.72 0.70 23.47
N LYS A 162 -4.26 1.93 23.16
CA LYS A 162 -2.93 2.48 23.54
C LYS A 162 -1.72 1.62 23.14
N ARG A 163 -1.93 0.56 22.36
CA ARG A 163 -0.89 -0.41 21.94
C ARG A 163 -0.58 -0.32 20.45
N VAL A 164 -1.40 0.41 19.71
CA VAL A 164 -1.22 0.57 18.26
C VAL A 164 -0.21 1.67 17.99
N VAL A 165 0.81 1.33 17.19
CA VAL A 165 1.82 2.26 16.70
C VAL A 165 1.63 2.40 15.20
N LEU A 166 1.27 3.61 14.78
CA LEU A 166 1.09 3.97 13.38
C LEU A 166 2.39 4.56 12.80
N GLY A 167 2.57 4.38 11.49
CA GLY A 167 3.55 5.16 10.75
C GLY A 167 3.21 6.65 10.79
N ALA A 168 4.23 7.51 10.88
CA ALA A 168 4.07 8.95 10.81
C ALA A 168 5.01 9.52 9.73
N TYR A 169 4.49 10.40 8.88
CA TYR A 169 5.31 11.22 8.00
C TYR A 169 5.55 12.58 8.65
N PHE A 170 6.83 12.95 8.77
CA PHE A 170 7.22 14.30 9.17
C PHE A 170 7.54 15.11 7.92
N VAL A 171 6.86 16.24 7.76
CA VAL A 171 7.16 17.21 6.69
C VAL A 171 7.93 18.38 7.32
N GLN A 172 9.09 18.70 6.79
CA GLN A 172 9.94 19.80 7.29
C GLN A 172 9.72 21.06 6.43
N GLY A 173 9.15 22.14 7.00
CA GLY A 173 9.08 23.48 6.38
C GLY A 173 7.71 24.17 6.41
N ALA A 174 7.67 25.46 6.05
CA ALA A 174 6.48 26.34 6.05
C ALA A 174 5.39 25.99 5.00
N ALA A 175 5.49 24.82 4.35
CA ALA A 175 4.63 24.38 3.25
C ALA A 175 3.30 23.74 3.71
N VAL A 176 2.95 23.83 5.00
CA VAL A 176 1.78 23.13 5.56
C VAL A 176 0.45 23.81 5.19
N ALA A 177 0.46 25.07 4.75
CA ALA A 177 -0.79 25.78 4.49
C ALA A 177 -1.44 25.45 3.12
N ASN A 178 -0.71 24.87 2.16
CA ASN A 178 -1.22 24.65 0.78
C ASN A 178 -0.54 23.47 0.05
N ALA A 179 0.01 22.49 0.77
CA ALA A 179 0.59 21.31 0.13
C ALA A 179 -0.52 20.49 -0.55
N LYS A 180 -0.66 20.65 -1.87
CA LYS A 180 -1.32 19.63 -2.70
C LYS A 180 -0.57 18.32 -2.50
N GLU A 181 -1.35 17.26 -2.30
CA GLU A 181 -0.85 15.89 -2.22
C GLU A 181 0.11 15.63 -3.41
N PRO A 182 1.29 15.03 -3.17
CA PRO A 182 2.24 14.79 -4.25
C PRO A 182 1.59 13.92 -5.33
N ALA A 183 1.80 14.29 -6.60
CA ALA A 183 1.30 13.54 -7.74
C ALA A 183 1.81 12.09 -7.66
N GLY A 184 0.88 11.15 -7.50
CA GLY A 184 1.18 9.72 -7.27
C GLY A 184 0.21 9.02 -6.32
N PHE A 185 -0.52 9.76 -5.47
CA PHE A 185 -1.56 9.21 -4.58
C PHE A 185 -3.00 9.54 -5.00
N ALA A 186 -3.17 10.48 -5.93
CA ALA A 186 -4.48 10.78 -6.51
C ALA A 186 -4.72 9.96 -7.78
N VAL A 187 -5.86 9.25 -7.78
CA VAL A 187 -6.53 8.61 -8.92
C VAL A 187 -5.89 7.30 -9.42
N ALA A 188 -6.11 6.21 -8.67
CA ALA A 188 -6.41 4.93 -9.31
C ALA A 188 -7.83 5.05 -9.87
N GLY A 189 -7.94 5.49 -11.12
CA GLY A 189 -9.20 5.51 -11.84
C GLY A 189 -9.71 4.07 -11.98
N LEU A 190 -10.98 3.88 -11.64
CA LEU A 190 -11.80 2.78 -12.16
C LEU A 190 -11.90 2.90 -13.68
#